data_AF-A0A2U0E3D1-F1
#
_entry.id   AF-A0A2U0E3D1-F1
#
_cell.length_a   1.000
_cell.length_b   1.000
_cell.length_c   1.000
_cell.angle_alpha   90.00
_cell.angle_beta   90.00
_cell.angle_gamma   90.00
#
_symmetry.space_group_name_H-M   'P 1'
#
loop_
_entity.id
_entity.type
_entity.pdbx_description
1 polymer ?
#
loop_
_entity_poly.entity_id
_entity_poly.type
_entity_poly.pdbx_seq_one_letter_code
_entity_poly.pdbx_strand_id
1 'polypeptide(L)'
;MQVDYLLSTILNRLKIPDYSTVILYHTTGDHHLGYKKLIEKYKTYPNISFVERKEVWFDISFLKTFNSKKNFNFFLEKNLKNKKGDNFKGLLQNLLRKTKHDFVMFNTDDGVFYDDVILDNDVISVFKENPNTTSYRMYVGDNIDGFPNYIEKKSSYYQWDYYTDKNITHWSYPFSVDGTIYNTKYLLTVLEKVPYHNPITLEENMFRYALEHKLFRNGISPLKTKLVGTTLNRVSTDNSNPTINIDVDYLNQKFTEGYTLRLNLPEQITVVNIVPFEVIIEKEDETIVIYSIDDEGKKVQSSYGIEGTKKD
;
A
#
# COMPACT_ATOMS: atom_id res chain seq x y z
N MET A 1 1.44 12.22 10.11
CA MET A 1 2.57 11.58 10.82
C MET A 1 2.94 10.21 10.23
N GLN A 2 2.00 9.30 9.98
CA GLN A 2 2.31 7.97 9.42
C GLN A 2 3.03 8.00 8.06
N VAL A 3 2.61 8.87 7.15
CA VAL A 3 3.31 9.08 5.86
C VAL A 3 4.80 9.43 6.06
N ASP A 4 5.12 10.26 7.06
CA ASP A 4 6.51 10.58 7.43
C ASP A 4 7.28 9.33 7.86
N TYR A 5 6.65 8.50 8.68
CA TYR A 5 7.24 7.26 9.16
C TYR A 5 7.49 6.28 8.02
N LEU A 6 6.50 6.04 7.16
CA LEU A 6 6.68 5.23 5.95
C LEU A 6 7.84 5.75 5.11
N LEU A 7 7.87 7.05 4.78
CA LEU A 7 8.94 7.65 3.98
C LEU A 7 10.33 7.48 4.63
N SER A 8 10.42 7.62 5.96
CA SER A 8 11.64 7.36 6.70
C SER A 8 12.11 5.91 6.58
N THR A 9 11.18 4.94 6.67
CA THR A 9 11.53 3.52 6.50
C THR A 9 11.91 3.21 5.06
N ILE A 10 11.26 3.85 4.08
CA ILE A 10 11.61 3.73 2.67
C ILE A 10 13.07 4.17 2.45
N LEU A 11 13.43 5.37 2.91
CA LEU A 11 14.79 5.91 2.75
C LEU A 11 15.84 5.05 3.43
N ASN A 12 15.51 4.47 4.57
CA ASN A 12 16.45 3.66 5.36
C ASN A 12 16.57 2.22 4.86
N ARG A 13 15.50 1.62 4.33
CA ARG A 13 15.40 0.17 4.06
C ARG A 13 15.38 -0.21 2.60
N LEU A 14 14.95 0.65 1.67
CA LEU A 14 15.03 0.33 0.25
C LEU A 14 16.47 0.52 -0.23
N LYS A 15 17.17 -0.60 -0.42
CA LYS A 15 18.53 -0.65 -0.98
C LYS A 15 18.49 -0.79 -2.50
N ILE A 16 17.62 0.00 -3.13
CA ILE A 16 17.44 0.05 -4.59
C ILE A 16 18.10 1.34 -5.08
N PRO A 17 19.04 1.29 -6.05
CA PRO A 17 19.82 2.49 -6.41
C PRO A 17 19.05 3.51 -7.26
N ASP A 18 18.13 3.09 -8.12
CA ASP A 18 17.34 3.97 -9.00
C ASP A 18 15.85 3.80 -8.72
N TYR A 19 15.33 4.61 -7.79
CA TYR A 19 13.90 4.71 -7.51
C TYR A 19 13.48 6.15 -7.31
N SER A 20 12.17 6.39 -7.48
CA SER A 20 11.50 7.61 -7.05
C SER A 20 10.23 7.25 -6.29
N THR A 21 9.88 8.08 -5.31
CA THR A 21 8.69 7.98 -4.49
C THR A 21 7.80 9.18 -4.77
N VAL A 22 6.56 8.90 -5.17
CA VAL A 22 5.55 9.93 -5.42
C VAL A 22 4.44 9.77 -4.41
N ILE A 23 4.22 10.81 -3.59
CA ILE A 23 3.11 10.86 -2.65
C ILE A 23 1.93 11.48 -3.39
N LEU A 24 0.94 10.64 -3.71
CA LEU A 24 -0.32 11.07 -4.32
C LEU A 24 -1.36 11.28 -3.21
N TYR A 25 -1.68 12.53 -2.92
CA TYR A 25 -2.44 12.88 -1.71
C TYR A 25 -3.65 13.78 -1.97
N HIS A 26 -4.55 13.80 -1.00
CA HIS A 26 -5.64 14.76 -0.87
C HIS A 26 -5.74 15.13 0.60
N THR A 27 -6.06 16.37 0.92
CA THR A 27 -6.23 16.83 2.30
C THR A 27 -7.58 17.48 2.53
N THR A 28 -8.11 17.28 3.73
CA THR A 28 -9.28 17.96 4.27
C THR A 28 -8.92 18.59 5.61
N GLY A 29 -9.59 19.68 5.99
CA GLY A 29 -9.36 20.34 7.28
C GLY A 29 -7.89 20.71 7.50
N ASP A 30 -7.38 20.51 8.72
CA ASP A 30 -6.02 20.90 9.12
C ASP A 30 -4.92 19.95 8.64
N HIS A 31 -5.26 18.85 7.95
CA HIS A 31 -4.27 17.94 7.37
C HIS A 31 -3.40 18.59 6.29
N HIS A 32 -3.88 19.68 5.67
CA HIS A 32 -3.07 20.46 4.73
C HIS A 32 -1.81 21.06 5.38
N LEU A 33 -1.87 21.41 6.67
CA LEU A 33 -0.71 21.89 7.43
C LEU A 33 0.33 20.78 7.63
N GLY A 34 -0.14 19.57 7.92
CA GLY A 34 0.70 18.38 8.01
C GLY A 34 1.41 18.11 6.68
N TYR A 35 0.70 18.14 5.56
CA TYR A 35 1.30 17.95 4.23
C TYR A 35 2.27 19.07 3.84
N LYS A 36 1.98 20.33 4.16
CA LYS A 36 2.92 21.44 3.96
C LYS A 36 4.24 21.18 4.69
N LYS A 37 4.17 20.66 5.91
CA LYS A 37 5.35 20.31 6.71
C LYS A 37 6.10 19.09 6.17
N LEU A 38 5.39 18.08 5.67
CA LEU A 38 5.99 16.94 4.95
C LEU A 38 6.76 17.41 3.71
N ILE A 39 6.14 18.23 2.86
CA ILE A 39 6.76 18.76 1.65
C ILE A 39 8.04 19.53 1.99
N GLU A 40 8.00 20.38 3.01
CA GLU A 40 9.16 21.13 3.47
C GLU A 40 10.27 20.21 4.01
N LYS A 41 9.93 19.20 4.82
CA LYS A 41 10.88 18.23 5.38
C LYS A 41 11.61 17.43 4.30
N TYR A 42 10.90 17.06 3.22
CA TYR A 42 11.44 16.23 2.15
C TYR A 42 11.90 17.01 0.90
N LYS A 43 11.88 18.35 0.92
CA LYS A 43 12.20 19.19 -0.24
C LYS A 43 13.61 18.98 -0.83
N THR A 44 14.55 18.51 -0.02
CA THR A 44 15.94 18.27 -0.41
C THR A 44 16.19 16.85 -0.94
N TYR A 45 15.17 15.96 -0.89
CA TYR A 45 15.27 14.58 -1.37
C TYR A 45 14.86 14.54 -2.84
N PRO A 46 15.81 14.41 -3.79
CA PRO A 46 15.53 14.53 -5.22
C PRO A 46 14.64 13.38 -5.75
N ASN A 47 14.59 12.27 -5.04
CA ASN A 47 13.79 11.10 -5.36
C ASN A 47 12.38 11.14 -4.76
N ILE A 48 12.02 12.14 -3.95
CA ILE A 48 10.69 12.26 -3.34
C ILE A 48 9.94 13.43 -3.96
N SER A 49 8.67 13.20 -4.33
CA SER A 49 7.80 14.25 -4.85
C SER A 49 6.38 14.11 -4.34
N PHE A 50 5.67 15.23 -4.29
CA PHE A 50 4.30 15.32 -3.79
C PHE A 50 3.38 15.82 -4.90
N VAL A 51 2.26 15.15 -5.08
CA VAL A 51 1.28 15.49 -6.11
C VAL A 51 -0.11 15.47 -5.50
N GLU A 52 -0.71 16.65 -5.43
CA GLU A 52 -2.04 16.81 -4.87
C GLU A 52 -3.13 16.45 -5.90
N ARG A 53 -4.10 15.67 -5.46
CA ARG A 53 -5.34 15.38 -6.18
C ARG A 53 -6.20 16.63 -6.23
N LYS A 54 -6.80 16.89 -7.38
CA LYS A 54 -7.66 18.05 -7.62
C LYS A 54 -9.08 17.61 -7.90
N GLU A 55 -10.04 18.33 -7.32
CA GLU A 55 -11.44 18.18 -7.69
C GLU A 55 -11.61 18.45 -9.18
N VAL A 56 -12.30 17.53 -9.86
CA VAL A 56 -12.60 17.67 -11.28
C VAL A 56 -14.02 17.21 -11.54
N TRP A 57 -14.71 17.91 -12.43
CA TRP A 57 -16.03 17.50 -12.88
C TRP A 57 -15.99 16.26 -13.79
N PHE A 58 -14.89 16.10 -14.54
CA PHE A 58 -14.68 14.97 -15.45
C PHE A 58 -13.19 14.61 -15.54
N ASP A 59 -12.86 13.37 -15.23
CA ASP A 59 -11.53 12.81 -15.46
C ASP A 59 -11.51 12.05 -16.80
N ILE A 60 -10.77 12.58 -17.77
CA ILE A 60 -10.67 12.07 -19.14
C ILE A 60 -10.14 10.63 -19.19
N SER A 61 -9.40 10.19 -18.17
CA SER A 61 -8.92 8.81 -18.08
C SER A 61 -10.03 7.76 -17.99
N PHE A 62 -11.28 8.14 -17.71
CA PHE A 62 -12.42 7.22 -17.75
C PHE A 62 -12.87 6.84 -19.17
N LEU A 63 -12.50 7.61 -20.21
CA LEU A 63 -12.90 7.30 -21.58
C LEU A 63 -12.47 5.88 -22.00
N LYS A 64 -11.28 5.44 -21.59
CA LYS A 64 -10.75 4.09 -21.87
C LYS A 64 -11.44 2.98 -21.05
N THR A 65 -12.24 3.36 -20.05
CA THR A 65 -12.93 2.45 -19.14
C THR A 65 -14.39 2.18 -19.57
N PHE A 66 -14.94 2.96 -20.51
CA PHE A 66 -16.31 2.82 -21.02
C PHE A 66 -16.48 1.65 -22.00
N ASN A 67 -16.12 0.45 -21.56
CA ASN A 67 -16.27 -0.80 -22.30
C ASN A 67 -17.53 -1.58 -21.91
N SER A 68 -18.29 -1.12 -20.90
CA SER A 68 -19.51 -1.78 -20.43
C SER A 68 -20.47 -0.81 -19.76
N LYS A 69 -21.76 -1.17 -19.74
CA LYS A 69 -22.81 -0.41 -19.03
C LYS A 69 -22.52 -0.31 -17.52
N LYS A 70 -21.93 -1.36 -16.93
CA LYS A 70 -21.51 -1.38 -15.52
C LYS A 70 -20.46 -0.31 -15.24
N ASN A 71 -19.43 -0.21 -16.08
CA ASN A 71 -18.36 0.77 -15.91
C ASN A 71 -18.86 2.20 -16.15
N PHE A 72 -19.77 2.39 -17.11
CA PHE A 72 -20.41 3.69 -17.32
C PHE A 72 -21.25 4.11 -16.10
N ASN A 73 -22.05 3.19 -15.53
CA ASN A 73 -22.81 3.46 -14.31
C ASN A 73 -21.91 3.79 -13.12
N PHE A 74 -20.79 3.07 -12.95
CA PHE A 74 -19.79 3.38 -11.92
C PHE A 74 -19.27 4.81 -12.09
N PHE A 75 -18.91 5.20 -13.32
CA PHE A 75 -18.44 6.55 -13.60
C PHE A 75 -19.49 7.62 -13.27
N LEU A 76 -20.76 7.39 -13.64
CA LEU A 76 -21.84 8.30 -13.31
C LEU A 76 -22.01 8.47 -11.79
N GLU A 77 -21.97 7.37 -11.04
CA GLU A 77 -22.18 7.39 -9.59
C GLU A 77 -20.99 8.02 -8.85
N LYS A 78 -19.77 7.55 -9.12
CA LYS A 78 -18.58 7.87 -8.32
C LYS A 78 -17.83 9.12 -8.75
N ASN A 79 -17.99 9.58 -10.00
CA ASN A 79 -17.32 10.79 -10.50
C ASN A 79 -18.31 11.88 -10.89
N LEU A 80 -19.31 11.59 -11.72
CA LEU A 80 -20.16 12.66 -12.26
C LEU A 80 -21.18 13.18 -11.23
N LYS A 81 -21.83 12.29 -10.48
CA LYS A 81 -22.80 12.65 -9.43
C LYS A 81 -22.15 12.97 -8.10
N ASN A 82 -20.92 12.51 -7.88
CA ASN A 82 -20.18 12.76 -6.66
C ASN A 82 -19.52 14.15 -6.73
N LYS A 83 -20.08 15.12 -5.99
CA LYS A 83 -19.51 16.48 -5.92
C LYS A 83 -18.11 16.53 -5.29
N LYS A 84 -17.64 15.44 -4.67
CA LYS A 84 -16.29 15.28 -4.11
C LYS A 84 -15.39 14.40 -5.00
N GLY A 85 -15.76 14.20 -6.26
CA GLY A 85 -14.92 13.48 -7.22
C GLY A 85 -13.63 14.25 -7.51
N ASP A 86 -12.51 13.53 -7.62
CA ASP A 86 -11.23 14.11 -7.97
C ASP A 86 -10.51 13.30 -9.07
N ASN A 87 -9.36 13.83 -9.50
CA ASN A 87 -8.61 13.33 -10.65
C ASN A 87 -7.67 12.16 -10.31
N PHE A 88 -7.89 11.40 -9.23
CA PHE A 88 -7.00 10.31 -8.80
C PHE A 88 -6.62 9.36 -9.94
N LYS A 89 -7.61 8.90 -10.73
CA LYS A 89 -7.39 7.94 -11.82
C LYS A 89 -6.46 8.51 -12.88
N GLY A 90 -6.76 9.70 -13.39
CA GLY A 90 -5.97 10.37 -14.41
C GLY A 90 -4.58 10.74 -13.92
N LEU A 91 -4.46 11.15 -12.66
CA LEU A 91 -3.19 11.51 -12.05
C LEU A 91 -2.28 10.29 -11.90
N LEU A 92 -2.79 9.19 -11.35
CA LEU A 92 -2.06 7.92 -11.23
C LEU A 92 -1.60 7.41 -12.62
N GLN A 93 -2.51 7.32 -13.59
CA GLN A 93 -2.16 6.84 -14.93
C GLN A 93 -1.14 7.74 -15.63
N ASN A 94 -1.23 9.05 -15.45
CA ASN A 94 -0.27 9.98 -16.01
C ASN A 94 1.11 9.83 -15.35
N LEU A 95 1.19 9.59 -14.04
CA LEU A 95 2.45 9.31 -13.35
C LEU A 95 3.10 8.02 -13.91
N LEU A 96 2.33 6.94 -14.02
CA LEU A 96 2.80 5.67 -14.58
C LEU A 96 3.22 5.78 -16.06
N ARG A 97 2.60 6.68 -16.83
CA ARG A 97 2.95 6.90 -18.23
C ARG A 97 4.23 7.72 -18.42
N LYS A 98 4.52 8.64 -17.48
CA LYS A 98 5.65 9.58 -17.56
C LYS A 98 6.92 9.08 -16.89
N THR A 99 6.80 8.14 -15.94
CA THR A 99 7.97 7.60 -15.25
C THR A 99 8.90 6.86 -16.21
N LYS A 100 10.21 6.95 -15.93
CA LYS A 100 11.26 6.18 -16.62
C LYS A 100 11.44 4.77 -16.04
N HIS A 101 10.85 4.47 -14.88
CA HIS A 101 11.10 3.23 -14.15
C HIS A 101 10.24 2.09 -14.67
N ASP A 102 10.87 0.93 -14.89
CA ASP A 102 10.20 -0.29 -15.40
C ASP A 102 9.25 -0.93 -14.39
N PHE A 103 9.47 -0.64 -13.10
CA PHE A 103 8.71 -1.19 -11.98
C PHE A 103 8.03 -0.09 -11.17
N VAL A 104 6.87 -0.43 -10.61
CA VAL A 104 6.14 0.42 -9.68
C VAL A 104 5.72 -0.41 -8.46
N MET A 105 5.86 0.19 -7.29
CA MET A 105 5.37 -0.33 -6.03
C MET A 105 4.30 0.61 -5.48
N PHE A 106 3.16 0.06 -5.09
CA PHE A 106 2.19 0.80 -4.29
C PHE A 106 2.50 0.61 -2.81
N ASN A 107 2.25 1.66 -2.02
CA ASN A 107 2.30 1.62 -0.57
C ASN A 107 1.16 2.44 0.00
N THR A 108 0.71 2.02 1.16
CA THR A 108 -0.27 2.64 2.05
C THR A 108 0.46 3.27 3.23
N ASP A 109 -0.13 4.28 3.85
CA ASP A 109 0.50 5.08 4.91
C ASP A 109 0.74 4.33 6.21
N ASP A 110 0.03 3.22 6.42
CA ASP A 110 0.23 2.28 7.52
C ASP A 110 1.33 1.24 7.28
N GLY A 111 1.90 1.18 6.06
CA GLY A 111 3.00 0.29 5.73
C GLY A 111 4.32 0.67 6.41
N VAL A 112 5.05 -0.34 6.90
CA VAL A 112 6.34 -0.17 7.56
C VAL A 112 7.34 -1.17 7.01
N PHE A 113 8.41 -0.67 6.39
CA PHE A 113 9.56 -1.50 6.05
C PHE A 113 10.41 -1.71 7.30
N TYR A 114 10.45 -2.95 7.80
CA TYR A 114 11.16 -3.29 9.04
C TYR A 114 12.51 -3.97 8.78
N ASP A 115 12.76 -4.39 7.53
CA ASP A 115 13.99 -5.02 7.09
C ASP A 115 14.38 -4.49 5.68
N ASP A 116 15.64 -4.68 5.31
CA ASP A 116 16.19 -4.17 4.06
C ASP A 116 15.56 -4.87 2.85
N VAL A 117 15.14 -4.06 1.88
CA VAL A 117 14.56 -4.47 0.60
C VAL A 117 15.62 -4.34 -0.48
N ILE A 118 15.98 -5.49 -1.06
CA ILE A 118 16.89 -5.60 -2.20
C ILE A 118 16.11 -6.23 -3.34
N LEU A 119 16.32 -5.72 -4.56
CA LEU A 119 15.75 -6.31 -5.77
C LEU A 119 16.86 -7.11 -6.48
N ASP A 120 16.98 -8.38 -6.14
CA ASP A 120 18.02 -9.26 -6.68
C ASP A 120 17.86 -9.51 -8.19
N ASN A 121 18.98 -9.83 -8.86
CA ASN A 121 18.99 -10.12 -10.30
C ASN A 121 18.08 -11.29 -10.68
N ASP A 122 17.89 -12.26 -9.78
CA ASP A 122 16.97 -13.38 -9.99
C ASP A 122 15.52 -12.87 -10.09
N VAL A 123 15.11 -11.99 -9.16
CA VAL A 123 13.78 -11.38 -9.17
C VAL A 123 13.58 -10.52 -10.42
N ILE A 124 14.60 -9.72 -10.78
CA ILE A 124 14.56 -8.91 -12.01
C ILE A 124 14.42 -9.80 -13.25
N SER A 125 15.08 -10.95 -13.30
CA SER A 125 15.00 -11.91 -14.41
C SER A 125 13.58 -12.46 -14.56
N VAL A 126 12.90 -12.79 -13.47
CA VAL A 126 11.49 -13.23 -13.51
C VAL A 126 10.60 -12.16 -14.15
N PHE A 127 10.78 -10.89 -13.78
CA PHE A 127 10.04 -9.79 -14.40
C PHE A 127 10.37 -9.60 -15.88
N LYS A 128 11.61 -9.83 -16.30
CA LYS A 128 12.00 -9.73 -17.72
C LYS A 128 11.40 -10.85 -18.56
N GLU A 129 11.35 -12.06 -18.02
CA GLU A 129 10.75 -13.22 -18.68
C GLU A 129 9.21 -13.14 -18.73
N ASN A 130 8.61 -12.68 -17.63
CA ASN A 130 7.15 -12.71 -17.42
C ASN A 130 6.59 -11.35 -16.97
N PRO A 131 6.78 -10.26 -17.75
CA PRO A 131 6.45 -8.89 -17.31
C PRO A 131 4.95 -8.65 -17.13
N ASN A 132 4.11 -9.47 -17.77
CA ASN A 132 2.65 -9.34 -17.75
C ASN A 132 1.95 -10.22 -16.71
N THR A 133 2.66 -11.10 -16.03
CA THR A 133 2.07 -12.01 -15.05
C THR A 133 2.74 -11.93 -13.69
N THR A 134 3.91 -11.30 -13.57
CA THR A 134 4.67 -11.29 -12.32
C THR A 134 4.27 -10.14 -11.41
N SER A 135 4.13 -10.42 -10.12
CA SER A 135 4.08 -9.43 -9.04
C SER A 135 4.99 -9.86 -7.90
N TYR A 136 5.67 -8.90 -7.25
CA TYR A 136 6.60 -9.17 -6.15
C TYR A 136 6.15 -8.50 -4.86
N ARG A 137 5.77 -9.32 -3.86
CA ARG A 137 5.06 -8.88 -2.66
C ARG A 137 5.98 -8.83 -1.45
N MET A 138 6.14 -7.66 -0.86
CA MET A 138 7.04 -7.48 0.29
C MET A 138 6.48 -7.94 1.62
N TYR A 139 5.18 -8.18 1.71
CA TYR A 139 4.50 -8.47 2.98
C TYR A 139 4.16 -9.95 3.18
N VAL A 140 4.60 -10.86 2.29
CA VAL A 140 4.49 -12.31 2.48
C VAL A 140 5.87 -12.99 2.43
N GLY A 141 6.02 -14.10 3.16
CA GLY A 141 7.28 -14.82 3.38
C GLY A 141 7.05 -16.03 4.30
N ASP A 142 8.06 -16.88 4.50
CA ASP A 142 7.91 -18.12 5.28
C ASP A 142 7.81 -17.91 6.80
N ASN A 143 8.02 -16.69 7.27
CA ASN A 143 7.75 -16.31 8.65
C ASN A 143 6.27 -16.00 8.92
N ILE A 144 5.43 -15.85 7.88
CA ILE A 144 4.02 -15.53 8.05
C ILE A 144 3.21 -16.81 8.23
N ASP A 145 2.31 -16.79 9.21
CA ASP A 145 1.36 -17.85 9.49
C ASP A 145 0.56 -18.18 8.23
N GLY A 146 0.29 -19.47 8.03
CA GLY A 146 -0.40 -19.94 6.85
C GLY A 146 0.43 -19.97 5.57
N PHE A 147 1.76 -20.04 5.67
CA PHE A 147 2.63 -20.30 4.52
C PHE A 147 2.19 -21.59 3.78
N PRO A 148 1.70 -21.50 2.53
CA PRO A 148 1.14 -22.64 1.83
C PRO A 148 2.19 -23.65 1.34
N ASN A 149 1.85 -24.93 1.40
CA ASN A 149 2.74 -26.03 0.98
C ASN A 149 3.01 -26.08 -0.53
N TYR A 150 2.19 -25.40 -1.35
CA TYR A 150 2.37 -25.35 -2.81
C TYR A 150 3.38 -24.29 -3.26
N ILE A 151 3.90 -23.47 -2.35
CA ILE A 151 4.86 -22.44 -2.68
C ILE A 151 6.23 -23.05 -2.91
N GLU A 152 6.84 -22.68 -4.04
CA GLU A 152 8.16 -23.15 -4.40
C GLU A 152 9.23 -22.18 -3.90
N LYS A 153 10.21 -22.72 -3.18
CA LYS A 153 11.43 -21.98 -2.83
C LYS A 153 12.36 -21.93 -4.04
N LYS A 154 12.77 -20.73 -4.44
CA LYS A 154 13.88 -20.49 -5.37
C LYS A 154 15.12 -20.04 -4.57
N SER A 155 16.19 -19.64 -5.25
CA SER A 155 17.46 -19.21 -4.63
C SER A 155 17.25 -18.08 -3.61
N SER A 156 16.57 -17.01 -4.03
CA SER A 156 16.45 -15.75 -3.30
C SER A 156 14.99 -15.32 -3.03
N TYR A 157 14.01 -16.06 -3.56
CA TYR A 157 12.59 -15.72 -3.48
C TYR A 157 11.70 -16.96 -3.40
N TYR A 158 10.44 -16.76 -3.01
CA TYR A 158 9.36 -17.73 -3.14
C TYR A 158 8.53 -17.44 -4.37
N GLN A 159 7.97 -18.48 -4.99
CA GLN A 159 7.14 -18.38 -6.19
C GLN A 159 5.90 -19.27 -6.10
N TRP A 160 4.77 -18.78 -6.61
CA TRP A 160 3.53 -19.52 -6.67
C TRP A 160 2.59 -19.00 -7.76
N ASP A 161 1.51 -19.73 -7.99
CA ASP A 161 0.38 -19.32 -8.81
C ASP A 161 -0.77 -18.87 -7.91
N TYR A 162 -1.20 -17.60 -8.01
CA TYR A 162 -2.30 -17.07 -7.17
C TYR A 162 -3.62 -17.84 -7.33
N TYR A 163 -3.80 -18.54 -8.44
CA TYR A 163 -5.02 -19.26 -8.77
C TYR A 163 -4.98 -20.75 -8.37
N THR A 164 -3.93 -21.17 -7.66
CA THR A 164 -3.85 -22.53 -7.10
C THR A 164 -4.84 -22.72 -5.95
N ASP A 165 -4.95 -21.74 -5.04
CA ASP A 165 -5.93 -21.76 -3.96
C ASP A 165 -7.23 -21.07 -4.39
N LYS A 166 -8.36 -21.63 -3.96
CA LYS A 166 -9.70 -21.08 -4.19
C LYS A 166 -10.14 -20.15 -3.06
N ASN A 167 -9.59 -20.32 -1.87
CA ASN A 167 -9.84 -19.44 -0.73
C ASN A 167 -9.06 -18.14 -0.94
N ILE A 168 -9.68 -17.00 -0.66
CA ILE A 168 -9.02 -15.70 -0.77
C ILE A 168 -8.21 -15.44 0.51
N THR A 169 -6.89 -15.49 0.36
CA THR A 169 -5.90 -15.27 1.41
C THR A 169 -4.87 -14.25 0.92
N HIS A 170 -3.90 -13.89 1.77
CA HIS A 170 -2.73 -13.15 1.29
C HIS A 170 -2.01 -13.85 0.12
N TRP A 171 -2.06 -15.17 0.00
CA TRP A 171 -1.35 -15.92 -1.06
C TRP A 171 -2.16 -16.10 -2.35
N SER A 172 -3.45 -15.76 -2.36
CA SER A 172 -4.35 -15.87 -3.53
C SER A 172 -4.99 -14.53 -3.92
N TYR A 173 -4.42 -13.42 -3.46
CA TYR A 173 -4.85 -12.05 -3.77
C TYR A 173 -3.95 -11.39 -4.83
N PRO A 174 -4.23 -11.56 -6.14
CA PRO A 174 -3.30 -11.26 -7.25
C PRO A 174 -3.01 -9.77 -7.48
N PHE A 175 -3.76 -8.87 -6.84
CA PHE A 175 -3.51 -7.43 -6.91
C PHE A 175 -3.70 -6.80 -5.55
N SER A 176 -2.61 -6.32 -4.94
CA SER A 176 -2.61 -5.54 -3.69
C SER A 176 -1.87 -4.22 -3.89
N VAL A 177 -2.27 -3.21 -3.11
CA VAL A 177 -1.62 -1.89 -3.07
C VAL A 177 -0.58 -1.78 -1.94
N ASP A 178 -0.38 -2.83 -1.15
CA ASP A 178 0.55 -2.85 -0.03
C ASP A 178 1.88 -3.46 -0.46
N GLY A 179 2.94 -2.67 -0.53
CA GLY A 179 4.32 -3.14 -0.78
C GLY A 179 4.45 -4.14 -1.94
N THR A 180 3.65 -4.02 -3.00
CA THR A 180 3.65 -4.97 -4.12
C THR A 180 4.17 -4.31 -5.39
N ILE A 181 5.20 -4.92 -5.98
CA ILE A 181 5.85 -4.45 -7.21
C ILE A 181 5.19 -5.09 -8.42
N TYR A 182 4.95 -4.28 -9.45
CA TYR A 182 4.47 -4.71 -10.76
C TYR A 182 5.33 -4.10 -11.88
N ASN A 183 5.27 -4.69 -13.08
CA ASN A 183 5.75 -4.01 -14.28
C ASN A 183 4.88 -2.79 -14.60
N THR A 184 5.49 -1.60 -14.64
CA THR A 184 4.81 -0.31 -14.83
C THR A 184 3.98 -0.27 -16.10
N LYS A 185 4.59 -0.65 -17.24
CA LYS A 185 3.95 -0.56 -18.55
C LYS A 185 2.75 -1.49 -18.63
N TYR A 186 2.92 -2.75 -18.22
CA TYR A 186 1.84 -3.71 -18.25
C TYR A 186 0.70 -3.33 -17.30
N LEU A 187 1.02 -2.97 -16.05
CA LEU A 187 0.02 -2.54 -15.07
C LEU A 187 -0.82 -1.37 -15.61
N LEU A 188 -0.20 -0.37 -16.26
CA LEU A 188 -0.92 0.74 -16.87
C LEU A 188 -1.95 0.26 -17.92
N THR A 189 -1.61 -0.73 -18.75
CA THR A 189 -2.55 -1.27 -19.76
C THR A 189 -3.79 -1.92 -19.13
N VAL A 190 -3.65 -2.47 -17.91
CA VAL A 190 -4.75 -3.05 -17.15
C VAL A 190 -5.56 -1.94 -16.47
N LEU A 191 -4.90 -1.01 -15.78
CA LEU A 191 -5.52 0.11 -15.07
C LEU A 191 -6.40 1.00 -15.96
N GLU A 192 -6.03 1.16 -17.24
CA GLU A 192 -6.82 1.95 -18.18
C GLU A 192 -8.23 1.34 -18.43
N LYS A 193 -8.39 0.03 -18.25
CA LYS A 193 -9.63 -0.72 -18.49
C LYS A 193 -10.54 -0.82 -17.26
N VAL A 194 -10.02 -0.58 -16.06
CA VAL A 194 -10.71 -0.82 -14.79
C VAL A 194 -11.30 0.47 -14.22
N PRO A 195 -12.58 0.50 -13.79
CA PRO A 195 -13.16 1.68 -13.15
C PRO A 195 -12.67 1.83 -11.71
N TYR A 196 -12.06 2.96 -11.37
CA TYR A 196 -11.67 3.30 -9.99
C TYR A 196 -11.53 4.82 -9.86
N HIS A 197 -11.78 5.36 -8.67
CA HIS A 197 -11.75 6.82 -8.42
C HIS A 197 -10.96 7.21 -7.16
N ASN A 198 -10.54 6.23 -6.36
CA ASN A 198 -9.72 6.42 -5.16
C ASN A 198 -8.91 5.13 -4.89
N PRO A 199 -7.97 5.10 -3.92
CA PRO A 199 -7.18 3.90 -3.61
C PRO A 199 -8.02 2.66 -3.26
N ILE A 200 -9.11 2.82 -2.53
CA ILE A 200 -9.99 1.70 -2.12
C ILE A 200 -10.63 1.02 -3.34
N THR A 201 -11.28 1.81 -4.19
CA THR A 201 -11.90 1.28 -5.42
C THR A 201 -10.88 0.82 -6.45
N LEU A 202 -9.64 1.34 -6.41
CA LEU A 202 -8.54 0.84 -7.20
C LEU A 202 -8.23 -0.61 -6.81
N GLU A 203 -7.99 -0.86 -5.53
CA GLU A 203 -7.67 -2.21 -5.04
C GLU A 203 -8.81 -3.19 -5.29
N GLU A 204 -10.03 -2.85 -4.86
CA GLU A 204 -11.21 -3.74 -4.98
C GLU A 204 -11.50 -4.11 -6.45
N ASN A 205 -11.54 -3.12 -7.35
CA ASN A 205 -11.91 -3.37 -8.74
C ASN A 205 -10.76 -3.99 -9.55
N MET A 206 -9.49 -3.68 -9.23
CA MET A 206 -8.36 -4.36 -9.85
C MET A 206 -8.26 -5.81 -9.41
N PHE A 207 -8.47 -6.11 -8.13
CA PHE A 207 -8.53 -7.47 -7.63
C PHE A 207 -9.62 -8.29 -8.35
N ARG A 208 -10.85 -7.77 -8.42
CA ARG A 208 -11.95 -8.42 -9.15
C ARG A 208 -11.62 -8.62 -10.63
N TYR A 209 -11.09 -7.59 -11.28
CA TYR A 209 -10.71 -7.68 -12.69
C TYR A 209 -9.60 -8.70 -12.92
N ALA A 210 -8.61 -8.76 -12.01
CA ALA A 210 -7.53 -9.74 -12.04
C ALA A 210 -8.08 -11.17 -11.89
N LEU A 211 -8.98 -11.42 -10.95
CA LEU A 211 -9.63 -12.73 -10.78
C LEU A 211 -10.38 -13.18 -12.04
N GLU A 212 -11.20 -12.28 -12.60
CA GLU A 212 -12.01 -12.58 -13.80
C GLU A 212 -11.14 -12.92 -15.01
N HIS A 213 -10.00 -12.24 -15.17
CA HIS A 213 -9.13 -12.36 -16.35
C HIS A 213 -7.85 -13.16 -16.09
N LYS A 214 -7.71 -13.75 -14.90
CA LYS A 214 -6.53 -14.48 -14.43
C LYS A 214 -5.21 -13.70 -14.59
N LEU A 215 -5.22 -12.41 -14.27
CA LEU A 215 -4.06 -11.52 -14.39
C LEU A 215 -3.06 -11.73 -13.24
N PHE A 216 -1.82 -11.25 -13.42
CA PHE A 216 -0.78 -11.29 -12.39
C PHE A 216 -0.57 -12.69 -11.78
N ARG A 217 -0.74 -13.73 -12.59
CA ARG A 217 -0.76 -15.14 -12.17
C ARG A 217 0.46 -15.58 -11.35
N ASN A 218 1.63 -15.05 -11.66
CA ASN A 218 2.89 -15.43 -11.02
C ASN A 218 3.15 -14.52 -9.81
N GLY A 219 2.89 -15.04 -8.61
CA GLY A 219 3.26 -14.37 -7.36
C GLY A 219 4.68 -14.73 -6.99
N ILE A 220 5.47 -13.73 -6.63
CA ILE A 220 6.78 -13.93 -6.00
C ILE A 220 6.89 -13.10 -4.70
N SER A 221 7.74 -13.53 -3.77
CA SER A 221 7.98 -12.81 -2.51
C SER A 221 9.41 -13.04 -1.99
N PRO A 222 9.93 -12.15 -1.13
CA PRO A 222 11.18 -12.42 -0.43
C PRO A 222 11.01 -13.66 0.47
N LEU A 223 12.13 -14.25 0.89
CA LEU A 223 12.09 -15.42 1.79
C LEU A 223 11.47 -15.07 3.14
N LYS A 224 11.73 -13.86 3.64
CA LYS A 224 11.12 -13.29 4.85
C LYS A 224 10.42 -12.00 4.48
N THR A 225 9.29 -11.70 5.13
CA THR A 225 8.60 -10.43 4.91
C THR A 225 9.53 -9.26 5.19
N LYS A 226 9.31 -8.17 4.45
CA LYS A 226 10.07 -6.93 4.57
C LYS A 226 9.18 -5.76 4.96
N LEU A 227 7.88 -5.88 4.71
CA LEU A 227 6.86 -4.89 5.02
C LEU A 227 5.74 -5.52 5.85
N VAL A 228 5.22 -4.72 6.78
CA VAL A 228 4.02 -5.02 7.58
C VAL A 228 3.08 -3.80 7.56
N GLY A 229 1.78 -4.04 7.66
CA GLY A 229 0.79 -3.00 7.91
C GLY A 229 0.65 -2.75 9.42
N THR A 230 0.54 -1.49 9.83
CA THR A 230 0.37 -1.13 11.25
C THR A 230 -1.03 -0.63 11.54
N THR A 231 -1.68 -1.19 12.54
CA THR A 231 -3.12 -1.00 12.75
C THR A 231 -3.39 0.11 13.76
N LEU A 232 -2.77 1.28 13.56
CA LEU A 232 -2.82 2.41 14.50
C LEU A 232 -4.19 3.07 14.56
N ASN A 233 -4.76 3.32 13.39
CA ASN A 233 -6.01 4.04 13.24
C ASN A 233 -6.71 3.65 11.94
N ARG A 234 -7.95 4.12 11.81
CA ARG A 234 -8.76 3.90 10.61
C ARG A 234 -9.19 5.25 10.04
N VAL A 235 -8.68 5.57 8.85
CA VAL A 235 -9.03 6.79 8.11
C VAL A 235 -10.31 6.62 7.28
N SER A 236 -10.62 5.40 6.83
CA SER A 236 -11.79 5.11 6.00
C SER A 236 -12.97 4.59 6.80
N THR A 237 -14.19 5.04 6.48
CA THR A 237 -15.43 4.47 7.02
C THR A 237 -15.88 3.20 6.29
N ASP A 238 -15.26 2.87 5.15
CA ASP A 238 -15.72 1.82 4.25
C ASP A 238 -15.23 0.41 4.64
N ASN A 239 -14.32 0.30 5.61
CA ASN A 239 -13.81 -0.98 6.12
C ASN A 239 -14.00 -1.12 7.64
N SER A 240 -14.24 -2.34 8.11
CA SER A 240 -14.40 -2.69 9.54
C SER A 240 -13.12 -3.31 10.12
N ASN A 241 -11.95 -2.96 9.57
CA ASN A 241 -10.70 -3.52 10.03
C ASN A 241 -10.42 -3.08 11.49
N PRO A 242 -10.10 -4.03 12.40
CA PRO A 242 -9.79 -3.71 13.79
C PRO A 242 -8.56 -2.81 13.92
N THR A 243 -8.59 -1.79 14.78
CA THR A 243 -7.42 -0.92 15.02
C THR A 243 -7.35 -0.56 16.50
N ILE A 244 -6.22 -0.01 16.94
CA ILE A 244 -6.06 0.52 18.30
C ILE A 244 -6.60 1.96 18.45
N ASN A 245 -7.25 2.50 17.41
CA ASN A 245 -8.03 3.75 17.42
C ASN A 245 -7.26 5.00 17.90
N ILE A 246 -5.98 5.13 17.56
CA ILE A 246 -5.24 6.38 17.78
C ILE A 246 -5.85 7.48 16.90
N ASP A 247 -6.16 8.64 17.48
CA ASP A 247 -6.77 9.74 16.75
C ASP A 247 -5.83 10.32 15.67
N VAL A 248 -6.31 10.36 14.43
CA VAL A 248 -5.59 10.87 13.26
C VAL A 248 -5.36 12.37 13.38
N ASP A 249 -6.30 13.11 13.96
CA ASP A 249 -6.19 14.56 14.14
C ASP A 249 -5.15 14.89 15.23
N TYR A 250 -5.11 14.09 16.30
CA TYR A 250 -4.04 14.15 17.30
C TYR A 250 -2.65 13.90 16.68
N LEU A 251 -2.50 12.86 15.85
CA LEU A 251 -1.24 12.60 15.16
C LEU A 251 -0.86 13.71 14.19
N ASN A 252 -1.83 14.32 13.49
CA ASN A 252 -1.57 15.46 12.62
C ASN A 252 -1.11 16.69 13.43
N GLN A 253 -1.78 17.00 14.54
CA GLN A 253 -1.41 18.08 15.44
C GLN A 253 0.02 17.88 15.99
N LYS A 254 0.35 16.69 16.49
CA LYS A 254 1.70 16.41 16.99
C LYS A 254 2.75 16.52 15.88
N PHE A 255 2.42 16.08 14.68
CA PHE A 255 3.31 16.27 13.55
C PHE A 255 3.56 17.75 13.23
N THR A 256 2.51 18.59 13.22
CA THR A 256 2.65 20.04 13.01
C THR A 256 3.41 20.74 14.14
N GLU A 257 3.37 20.21 15.36
CA GLU A 257 4.18 20.67 16.51
C GLU A 257 5.66 20.27 16.45
N GLY A 258 6.04 19.30 15.62
CA GLY A 258 7.45 18.90 15.41
C GLY A 258 7.76 17.46 15.77
N TYR A 259 6.79 16.70 16.27
CA TYR A 259 7.02 15.31 16.64
C TYR A 259 7.11 14.39 15.41
N THR A 260 7.92 13.35 15.54
CA THR A 260 7.99 12.21 14.62
C THR A 260 7.49 10.94 15.28
N LEU A 261 7.03 9.98 14.48
CA LEU A 261 6.56 8.68 14.97
C LEU A 261 7.74 7.72 15.11
N ARG A 262 7.72 6.90 16.16
CA ARG A 262 8.53 5.69 16.29
C ARG A 262 7.64 4.55 16.76
N LEU A 263 7.77 3.39 16.12
CA LEU A 263 7.01 2.18 16.46
C LEU A 263 7.96 1.11 16.95
N ASN A 264 7.66 0.53 18.11
CA ASN A 264 8.32 -0.68 18.59
C ASN A 264 7.49 -1.89 18.14
N LEU A 265 7.97 -2.59 17.13
CA LEU A 265 7.28 -3.75 16.57
C LEU A 265 7.54 -5.02 17.38
N PRO A 266 6.69 -6.05 17.29
CA PRO A 266 6.99 -7.37 17.85
C PRO A 266 8.30 -7.95 17.34
N GLU A 267 9.05 -8.64 18.20
CA GLU A 267 10.30 -9.32 17.80
C GLU A 267 10.06 -10.39 16.74
N GLN A 268 8.92 -11.07 16.82
CA GLN A 268 8.49 -12.07 15.84
C GLN A 268 7.32 -11.54 15.02
N ILE A 269 7.54 -11.40 13.72
CA ILE A 269 6.52 -11.03 12.75
C ILE A 269 5.95 -12.30 12.13
N THR A 270 4.75 -12.70 12.56
CA THR A 270 4.05 -13.88 12.05
C THR A 270 2.79 -13.57 11.25
N VAL A 271 2.38 -12.29 11.19
CA VAL A 271 1.20 -11.85 10.44
C VAL A 271 1.49 -10.55 9.69
N VAL A 272 0.70 -10.28 8.65
CA VAL A 272 0.87 -9.11 7.77
C VAL A 272 0.53 -7.80 8.47
N ASN A 273 -0.52 -7.81 9.29
CA ASN A 273 -1.00 -6.64 10.03
C ASN A 273 -0.65 -6.78 11.51
N ILE A 274 0.03 -5.76 12.05
CA ILE A 274 0.56 -5.79 13.41
C ILE A 274 0.07 -4.61 14.26
N VAL A 275 -0.18 -4.92 15.52
CA VAL A 275 -0.30 -3.95 16.60
C VAL A 275 1.10 -3.77 17.19
N PRO A 276 1.70 -2.56 17.10
CA PRO A 276 2.98 -2.29 17.75
C PRO A 276 2.91 -2.50 19.26
N PHE A 277 4.01 -2.93 19.87
CA PHE A 277 4.14 -2.98 21.33
C PHE A 277 4.04 -1.60 21.95
N GLU A 278 4.67 -0.61 21.30
CA GLU A 278 4.58 0.77 21.70
C GLU A 278 4.48 1.68 20.47
N VAL A 279 3.69 2.74 20.63
CA VAL A 279 3.61 3.85 19.69
C VAL A 279 4.14 5.07 20.41
N ILE A 280 5.21 5.65 19.86
CA ILE A 280 5.98 6.69 20.51
C ILE A 280 6.04 7.90 19.58
N ILE A 281 5.88 9.08 20.14
CA ILE A 281 6.15 10.34 19.44
C ILE A 281 7.34 11.04 20.07
N GLU A 282 8.24 11.56 19.24
CA GLU A 282 9.52 12.08 19.67
C GLU A 282 9.80 13.45 19.06
N LYS A 283 10.33 14.38 19.84
CA LYS A 283 10.77 15.70 19.40
C LYS A 283 11.93 16.16 20.27
N GLU A 284 13.11 16.35 19.66
CA GLU A 284 14.32 16.76 20.38
C GLU A 284 14.60 15.81 21.57
N ASP A 285 14.60 16.31 22.81
CA ASP A 285 14.81 15.51 24.02
C ASP A 285 13.51 14.96 24.63
N GLU A 286 12.35 15.24 24.03
CA GLU A 286 11.04 14.80 24.51
C GLU A 286 10.61 13.50 23.82
N THR A 287 10.27 12.50 24.62
CA THR A 287 9.74 11.21 24.18
C THR A 287 8.43 10.92 24.91
N ILE A 288 7.35 10.70 24.18
CA ILE A 288 6.02 10.42 24.73
C ILE A 288 5.55 9.08 24.18
N VAL A 289 5.30 8.12 25.07
CA VAL A 289 4.60 6.88 24.74
C VAL A 289 3.11 7.20 24.69
N ILE A 290 2.50 7.13 23.51
CA ILE A 290 1.07 7.43 23.32
C ILE A 290 0.20 6.17 23.32
N TYR A 291 0.83 4.99 23.23
CA TYR A 291 0.19 3.71 23.35
C TYR A 291 1.21 2.64 23.75
N SER A 292 0.78 1.72 24.61
CA SER A 292 1.49 0.47 24.92
C SER A 292 0.49 -0.67 24.82
N ILE A 293 0.92 -1.82 24.30
CA ILE A 293 0.02 -2.94 24.06
C ILE A 293 -0.68 -3.39 25.36
N ASP A 294 -2.00 -3.40 25.31
CA ASP A 294 -2.87 -3.86 26.38
C ASP A 294 -3.72 -5.07 25.92
N ASP A 295 -4.70 -5.45 26.72
CA ASP A 295 -5.57 -6.58 26.38
C ASP A 295 -6.51 -6.29 25.20
N GLU A 296 -6.83 -5.01 24.93
CA GLU A 296 -7.57 -4.62 23.72
C GLU A 296 -6.68 -4.74 22.48
N GLY A 297 -5.45 -4.23 22.55
CA GLY A 297 -4.43 -4.41 21.53
C GLY A 297 -4.17 -5.87 21.18
N LYS A 298 -4.09 -6.75 22.18
CA LYS A 298 -3.97 -8.21 21.95
C LYS A 298 -5.21 -8.78 21.24
N LYS A 299 -6.41 -8.32 21.58
CA LYS A 299 -7.65 -8.72 20.87
C LYS A 299 -7.61 -8.27 19.41
N VAL A 300 -7.25 -7.00 19.16
CA VAL A 300 -7.05 -6.47 17.81
C VAL A 300 -6.02 -7.32 17.06
N GLN A 301 -4.86 -7.61 17.65
CA GLN A 301 -3.84 -8.45 17.04
C GLN A 301 -4.37 -9.86 16.71
N SER A 302 -5.14 -10.46 17.63
CA SER A 302 -5.70 -11.80 17.46
C SER A 302 -6.80 -11.89 16.39
N SER A 303 -7.42 -10.76 16.06
CA SER A 303 -8.41 -10.65 14.99
C SER A 303 -7.81 -10.78 13.60
N TYR A 304 -6.49 -10.66 13.46
CA TYR A 304 -5.80 -10.86 12.19
C TYR A 304 -5.38 -12.32 11.97
N GLY A 305 -5.38 -12.75 10.71
CA GLY A 305 -5.02 -14.08 10.26
C GLY A 305 -4.68 -14.10 8.76
N ILE A 306 -4.67 -15.31 8.20
CA ILE A 306 -4.19 -15.59 6.83
C ILE A 306 -5.06 -14.93 5.73
N GLU A 307 -6.32 -14.65 6.06
CA GLU A 307 -7.31 -13.98 5.19
C GLU A 307 -7.37 -12.45 5.43
N GLY A 308 -6.47 -11.89 6.23
CA GLY A 308 -6.60 -10.53 6.76
C GLY A 308 -7.37 -10.56 8.08
N THR A 309 -8.55 -9.94 8.15
CA THR A 309 -9.39 -9.95 9.36
C THR A 309 -10.15 -11.27 9.44
N LYS A 310 -10.01 -12.01 10.55
CA LYS A 310 -10.82 -13.20 10.85
C LYS A 310 -12.28 -12.77 10.94
N LYS A 311 -13.17 -13.47 10.23
CA LYS A 311 -14.61 -13.30 10.42
C LYS A 311 -14.98 -14.03 11.71
N ASP A 312 -15.48 -13.28 12.68
CA ASP A 312 -16.23 -13.84 13.82
C ASP A 312 -17.53 -14.50 13.34
#